data_AF-A0A2N4SNY5-F1
#
_entry.id   AF-A0A2N4SNY5-F1
#
_cell.length_a   1.000
_cell.length_b   1.000
_cell.length_c   1.000
_cell.angle_alpha   90.00
_cell.angle_beta   90.00
_cell.angle_gamma   90.00
#
_symmetry.space_group_name_H-M   'P 1'
#
loop_
_entity.id
_entity.type
_entity.pdbx_description
1 polymer ?
#
loop_
_entity_poly.entity_id
_entity_poly.type
_entity_poly.pdbx_seq_one_letter_code
_entity_poly.pdbx_strand_id
1 'polypeptide(L)'
;MVLLPVYLGVFMGDAAAALVHWGPFLHAFVWLIVVPLSLAAVCQAWAARSAAGERAVERLGLLPVPATAAVLFVVVAAVAPQLGLALDAVREVAPIYVGFAIIAPMLGWCAACLCRLPSDQGRAVAFSAATRNSLVVLPLGLAIPGAVPWVPAVIVTQTLVELVSELVYVKVVPRLGSRTVRQPS
;
A
#
# COMPACT_ATOMS: atom_id res chain seq x y z
N MET A 1 1.00 8.39 8.22
CA MET A 1 0.38 7.86 9.45
C MET A 1 -0.03 8.95 10.42
N VAL A 2 0.71 10.05 10.58
CA VAL A 2 0.28 11.19 11.42
C VAL A 2 -1.05 11.80 10.98
N LEU A 3 -1.31 11.85 9.67
CA LEU A 3 -2.59 12.33 9.12
C LEU A 3 -3.72 11.31 9.20
N LEU A 4 -3.44 10.03 9.45
CA LEU A 4 -4.45 8.97 9.49
C LEU A 4 -5.53 9.24 10.55
N PRO A 5 -5.20 9.53 11.83
CA PRO A 5 -6.23 9.81 12.83
C PRO A 5 -7.05 11.06 12.52
N VAL A 6 -6.45 12.08 11.88
CA VAL A 6 -7.17 13.27 11.41
C VAL A 6 -8.20 12.87 10.35
N TYR A 7 -7.78 12.10 9.34
CA TYR A 7 -8.70 11.63 8.30
C TYR A 7 -9.79 10.70 8.85
N LEU A 8 -9.46 9.80 9.79
CA LEU A 8 -10.47 8.95 10.43
C LEU A 8 -11.51 9.78 11.21
N GLY A 9 -11.08 10.81 11.95
CA GLY A 9 -12.01 11.72 12.62
C GLY A 9 -12.92 12.47 11.63
N VAL A 10 -12.37 12.95 10.52
CA VAL A 10 -13.15 13.68 9.49
C VAL A 10 -14.13 12.76 8.75
N PHE A 11 -13.72 11.56 8.37
CA PHE A 11 -14.52 10.68 7.52
C PHE A 11 -15.46 9.72 8.28
N MET A 12 -15.09 9.30 9.50
CA MET A 12 -15.85 8.31 10.27
C MET A 12 -16.53 8.88 11.53
N GLY A 13 -16.31 10.16 11.85
CA GLY A 13 -16.92 10.86 12.99
C GLY A 13 -16.47 10.38 14.37
N ASP A 14 -17.09 10.91 15.42
CA ASP A 14 -16.69 10.70 16.82
C ASP A 14 -16.75 9.23 17.27
N ALA A 15 -17.65 8.44 16.69
CA ALA A 15 -17.82 7.01 17.02
C ALA A 15 -16.61 6.15 16.61
N ALA A 16 -15.93 6.51 15.51
CA ALA A 16 -14.72 5.81 15.06
C ALA A 16 -13.45 6.37 15.70
N ALA A 17 -13.42 7.68 15.98
CA ALA A 17 -12.34 8.29 16.76
C ALA A 17 -12.22 7.68 18.16
N ALA A 18 -13.36 7.31 18.78
CA ALA A 18 -13.40 6.61 20.07
C ALA A 18 -12.87 5.17 20.01
N LEU A 19 -12.91 4.52 18.85
CA LEU A 19 -12.37 3.15 18.66
C LEU A 19 -10.85 3.14 18.45
N VAL A 20 -10.27 4.26 18.00
CA VAL A 20 -8.82 4.40 17.82
C VAL A 20 -8.19 4.83 19.14
N HIS A 21 -7.84 3.85 19.96
CA HIS A 21 -6.98 4.11 21.11
C HIS A 21 -5.58 4.54 20.61
N TRP A 22 -5.20 5.78 20.91
CA TRP A 22 -3.92 6.37 20.50
C TRP A 22 -2.70 5.55 20.92
N GLY A 23 -2.75 4.87 22.07
CA GLY A 23 -1.67 4.03 22.59
C GLY A 23 -1.28 2.88 21.65
N PRO A 24 -2.17 1.90 21.41
CA PRO A 24 -1.92 0.81 20.47
C PRO A 24 -1.55 1.28 19.06
N PHE A 25 -2.16 2.36 18.59
CA PHE A 25 -1.87 2.92 17.27
C PHE A 25 -0.42 3.44 17.17
N LEU A 26 0.02 4.26 18.13
CA LEU A 26 1.38 4.79 18.16
C LEU A 26 2.40 3.65 18.33
N HIS A 27 2.09 2.68 19.18
CA HIS A 27 2.95 1.51 19.36
C HIS A 27 3.14 0.73 18.05
N ALA A 28 2.06 0.45 17.33
CA ALA A 28 2.11 -0.21 16.03
C ALA A 28 2.86 0.64 14.99
N PHE A 29 2.63 1.96 14.94
CA PHE A 29 3.34 2.86 14.04
C PHE A 29 4.86 2.86 14.31
N VAL A 30 5.26 2.93 15.57
CA VAL A 30 6.68 2.91 15.95
C VAL A 30 7.34 1.60 15.50
N TRP A 31 6.73 0.47 15.84
CA TRP A 31 7.31 -0.84 15.54
C TRP A 31 7.24 -1.26 14.07
N LEU A 32 6.15 -0.94 13.36
CA LEU A 32 5.98 -1.36 11.96
C LEU A 32 6.63 -0.38 10.97
N ILE A 33 6.80 0.89 11.34
CA ILE A 33 7.26 1.93 10.39
C ILE A 33 8.55 2.59 10.88
N VAL A 34 8.54 3.21 12.07
CA VAL A 34 9.66 4.05 12.53
C VAL A 34 10.92 3.22 12.75
N VAL A 35 10.82 2.08 13.43
CA VAL A 35 11.95 1.21 13.73
C VAL A 35 12.58 0.65 12.44
N PRO A 36 11.81 0.01 11.51
CA PRO A 36 12.38 -0.49 10.25
C PRO A 36 12.99 0.60 9.39
N LEU A 37 12.37 1.78 9.29
CA LEU A 37 12.93 2.90 8.52
C LEU A 37 14.22 3.43 9.14
N SER A 38 14.31 3.51 10.46
CA SER A 38 15.52 3.95 11.15
C SER A 38 16.66 2.96 10.94
N LEU A 39 16.38 1.66 11.04
CA LEU A 39 17.35 0.60 10.74
C LEU A 39 17.80 0.65 9.27
N ALA A 40 16.86 0.83 8.34
CA ALA A 40 17.17 0.98 6.92
C ALA A 40 18.08 2.20 6.68
N ALA A 41 17.80 3.34 7.30
CA ALA A 41 18.64 4.55 7.19
C ALA A 41 20.06 4.31 7.70
N VAL A 42 20.22 3.60 8.83
CA VAL A 42 21.54 3.21 9.36
C VAL A 42 22.27 2.27 8.40
N CYS A 43 21.59 1.26 7.86
CA CYS A 43 22.17 0.34 6.87
C CYS A 43 22.61 1.07 5.61
N GLN A 44 21.79 2.00 5.09
CA GLN A 44 22.12 2.82 3.93
C GLN A 44 23.31 3.75 4.20
N ALA A 45 23.36 4.38 5.38
CA ALA A 45 24.50 5.20 5.79
C ALA A 45 25.79 4.38 5.93
N TRP A 46 25.69 3.12 6.36
CA TRP A 46 26.83 2.20 6.42
C TRP A 46 27.29 1.73 5.03
N ALA A 47 26.35 1.46 4.12
CA ALA A 47 26.63 1.14 2.73
C ALA A 47 27.37 2.26 2.01
N ALA A 48 26.96 3.51 2.22
CA ALA A 48 27.64 4.69 1.66
C ALA A 48 29.11 4.85 2.13
N ARG A 49 29.50 4.17 3.21
CA ARG A 49 30.84 4.29 3.83
C ARG A 49 31.69 3.03 3.71
N SER A 50 31.16 1.91 3.22
CA SER A 50 31.91 0.65 3.16
C SER A 50 31.39 -0.34 2.12
N ALA A 51 32.31 -1.04 1.45
CA ALA A 51 31.96 -2.12 0.50
C ALA A 51 31.26 -3.32 1.17
N ALA A 52 31.52 -3.55 2.47
CA ALA A 52 30.79 -4.56 3.22
C ALA A 52 29.32 -4.18 3.44
N GLY A 53 29.06 -2.89 3.72
CA GLY A 53 27.70 -2.37 3.85
C GLY A 53 26.92 -2.38 2.54
N GLU A 54 27.58 -2.04 1.44
CA GLU A 54 26.99 -2.11 0.10
C GLU A 54 26.51 -3.53 -0.23
N ARG A 55 27.37 -4.53 -0.07
CA ARG A 55 27.01 -5.95 -0.27
C ARG A 55 25.92 -6.43 0.67
N ALA A 56 25.90 -5.94 1.91
CA ALA A 56 24.86 -6.30 2.87
C ALA A 56 23.50 -5.74 2.46
N VAL A 57 23.43 -4.45 2.09
CA VAL A 57 22.20 -3.81 1.60
C VAL A 57 21.72 -4.45 0.30
N GLU A 58 22.62 -4.80 -0.62
CA GLU A 58 22.27 -5.51 -1.86
C GLU A 58 21.58 -6.85 -1.55
N ARG A 59 22.16 -7.68 -0.67
CA ARG A 59 21.58 -8.97 -0.27
C ARG A 59 20.26 -8.79 0.47
N LEU A 60 20.19 -7.85 1.40
CA LEU A 60 18.97 -7.54 2.14
C LEU A 60 17.88 -7.02 1.21
N GLY A 61 18.22 -6.31 0.14
CA GLY A 61 17.30 -5.81 -0.88
C GLY A 61 16.59 -6.90 -1.69
N LEU A 62 17.05 -8.15 -1.63
CA LEU A 62 16.39 -9.30 -2.27
C LEU A 62 15.28 -9.91 -1.39
N LEU A 63 15.29 -9.65 -0.08
CA LEU A 63 14.34 -10.23 0.88
C LEU A 63 12.93 -9.62 0.90
N PRO A 64 12.67 -8.34 0.56
CA PRO A 64 11.34 -7.76 0.64
C PRO A 64 10.31 -8.52 -0.19
N VAL A 65 10.64 -8.90 -1.43
CA VAL A 65 9.71 -9.63 -2.31
C VAL A 65 9.29 -10.99 -1.72
N PRO A 66 10.21 -11.92 -1.36
CA PRO A 66 9.82 -13.19 -0.76
C PRO A 66 9.20 -13.03 0.63
N ALA A 67 9.61 -12.04 1.43
CA ALA A 67 9.01 -11.76 2.73
C ALA A 67 7.54 -11.30 2.58
N THR A 68 7.27 -10.37 1.66
CA THR A 68 5.90 -9.93 1.36
C THR A 68 5.05 -11.07 0.80
N ALA A 69 5.62 -11.92 -0.07
CA ALA A 69 4.92 -13.11 -0.56
C ALA A 69 4.57 -14.09 0.57
N ALA A 70 5.50 -14.34 1.52
CA ALA A 70 5.25 -15.18 2.68
C ALA A 70 4.18 -14.59 3.61
N VAL A 71 4.23 -13.28 3.88
CA VAL A 71 3.20 -12.58 4.67
C VAL A 71 1.84 -12.70 4.00
N LEU A 72 1.76 -12.42 2.69
CA LEU A 72 0.51 -12.54 1.94
C LEU A 72 -0.03 -13.98 1.98
N PHE A 73 0.84 -14.97 1.81
CA PHE A 73 0.46 -16.39 1.91
C PHE A 73 -0.12 -16.72 3.29
N VAL A 74 0.55 -16.32 4.38
CA VAL A 74 0.08 -16.54 5.76
C VAL A 74 -1.26 -15.83 6.00
N VAL A 75 -1.38 -14.57 5.58
CA VAL A 75 -2.61 -13.78 5.75
C VAL A 75 -3.77 -14.42 4.97
N VAL A 76 -3.55 -14.77 3.71
CA VAL A 76 -4.58 -15.43 2.88
C VAL A 76 -4.96 -16.79 3.49
N ALA A 77 -4.00 -17.59 3.93
CA ALA A 77 -4.28 -18.88 4.57
C ALA A 77 -5.08 -18.74 5.88
N ALA A 78 -4.80 -17.70 6.67
CA ALA A 78 -5.51 -17.43 7.93
C ALA A 78 -6.93 -16.88 7.71
N VAL A 79 -7.14 -16.08 6.65
CA VAL A 79 -8.42 -15.40 6.38
C VAL A 79 -9.32 -16.23 5.45
N ALA A 80 -8.77 -17.11 4.60
CA ALA A 80 -9.54 -17.93 3.65
C ALA A 80 -10.69 -18.73 4.29
N PRO A 81 -10.55 -19.36 5.47
CA PRO A 81 -11.67 -20.03 6.14
C PRO A 81 -12.78 -19.06 6.58
N GLN A 82 -12.42 -17.80 6.87
CA GLN A 82 -13.33 -16.77 7.35
C GLN A 82 -14.05 -16.04 6.20
N LEU A 83 -13.47 -16.04 4.99
CA LEU A 83 -14.07 -15.43 3.79
C LEU A 83 -15.45 -16.01 3.48
N GLY A 84 -15.66 -17.31 3.71
CA GLY A 84 -16.96 -17.96 3.54
C GLY A 84 -18.08 -17.31 4.36
N LEU A 85 -17.76 -16.77 5.53
CA LEU A 85 -18.70 -16.09 6.44
C LEU A 85 -18.91 -14.62 6.08
N ALA A 86 -18.04 -14.05 5.24
CA ALA A 86 -18.03 -12.62 4.87
C ALA A 86 -18.20 -12.40 3.36
N LEU A 87 -18.65 -13.40 2.60
CA LEU A 87 -18.77 -13.35 1.13
C LEU A 87 -19.65 -12.19 0.65
N ASP A 88 -20.74 -11.90 1.38
CA ASP A 88 -21.63 -10.81 1.02
C ASP A 88 -20.93 -9.45 1.13
N ALA A 89 -20.17 -9.22 2.21
CA ALA A 89 -19.36 -8.02 2.33
C ALA A 89 -18.28 -7.96 1.23
N VAL A 90 -17.57 -9.05 0.95
CA VAL A 90 -16.58 -9.08 -0.13
C VAL A 90 -17.19 -8.69 -1.47
N ARG A 91 -18.38 -9.22 -1.80
CA ARG A 91 -19.10 -8.89 -3.02
C ARG A 91 -19.53 -7.42 -3.06
N GLU A 92 -19.92 -6.85 -1.92
CA GLU A 92 -20.34 -5.46 -1.82
C GLU A 92 -19.18 -4.47 -1.96
N VAL A 93 -18.01 -4.77 -1.36
CA VAL A 93 -16.87 -3.85 -1.37
C VAL A 93 -15.98 -4.01 -2.62
N ALA A 94 -15.96 -5.19 -3.26
CA ALA A 94 -15.11 -5.44 -4.43
C ALA A 94 -15.30 -4.43 -5.59
N PRO A 95 -16.53 -4.06 -6.00
CA PRO A 95 -16.74 -3.03 -7.03
C PRO A 95 -16.16 -1.67 -6.65
N ILE A 96 -16.21 -1.31 -5.36
CA ILE A 96 -15.63 -0.06 -4.84
C ILE A 96 -14.12 -0.09 -5.01
N TYR A 97 -13.46 -1.21 -4.71
CA TYR A 97 -12.01 -1.36 -4.89
C TYR A 97 -11.59 -1.35 -6.36
N VAL A 98 -12.37 -1.97 -7.24
CA VAL A 98 -12.13 -1.90 -8.68
C VAL A 98 -12.30 -0.47 -9.20
N GLY A 99 -13.35 0.23 -8.77
CA GLY A 99 -13.55 1.64 -9.09
C GLY A 99 -12.39 2.51 -8.59
N PHE A 100 -11.95 2.30 -7.35
CA PHE A 100 -10.80 2.99 -6.80
C PHE A 100 -9.52 2.71 -7.61
N ALA A 101 -9.27 1.44 -7.95
CA ALA A 101 -8.14 1.02 -8.76
C ALA A 101 -8.11 1.76 -10.12
N ILE A 102 -9.26 1.99 -10.75
CA ILE A 102 -9.31 2.72 -12.03
C ILE A 102 -9.14 4.23 -11.81
N ILE A 103 -9.86 4.81 -10.85
CA ILE A 103 -9.95 6.26 -10.69
C ILE A 103 -8.67 6.86 -10.10
N ALA A 104 -8.07 6.22 -9.11
CA ALA A 104 -6.90 6.73 -8.42
C ALA A 104 -5.68 7.02 -9.33
N PRO A 105 -5.24 6.11 -10.21
CA PRO A 105 -4.12 6.39 -11.12
C PRO A 105 -4.46 7.46 -12.15
N MET A 106 -5.73 7.57 -12.58
CA MET A 106 -6.18 8.64 -13.46
C MET A 106 -6.08 10.00 -12.78
N LEU A 107 -6.51 10.10 -11.53
CA LEU A 107 -6.38 11.33 -10.73
C LEU A 107 -4.91 11.67 -10.47
N GLY A 108 -4.08 10.67 -10.15
CA GLY A 108 -2.64 10.87 -9.99
C GLY A 108 -1.97 11.38 -11.26
N TRP A 109 -2.34 10.83 -12.42
CA TRP A 109 -1.87 11.32 -13.72
C TRP A 109 -2.34 12.75 -14.01
N CYS A 110 -3.62 13.07 -13.76
CA CYS A 110 -4.15 14.41 -13.93
C CYS A 110 -3.42 15.42 -13.03
N ALA A 111 -3.20 15.09 -11.76
CA ALA A 111 -2.43 15.92 -10.84
C ALA A 111 -1.00 16.15 -11.36
N ALA A 112 -0.34 15.10 -11.87
CA ALA A 112 0.98 15.22 -12.46
C ALA A 112 1.00 16.13 -13.70
N CYS A 113 -0.01 16.04 -14.57
CA CYS A 113 -0.16 16.93 -15.71
C CYS A 113 -0.41 18.39 -15.30
N LEU A 114 -1.26 18.64 -14.31
CA LEU A 114 -1.52 19.98 -13.78
C LEU A 114 -0.27 20.62 -13.19
N CYS A 115 0.55 19.82 -12.51
CA CYS A 115 1.84 20.24 -11.98
C CYS A 115 2.98 20.20 -13.02
N ARG A 116 2.70 19.86 -14.29
CA ARG A 116 3.65 19.82 -15.41
C ARG A 116 4.87 18.90 -15.17
N LEU A 117 4.66 17.77 -14.51
CA LEU A 117 5.75 16.81 -14.26
C LEU A 117 6.19 16.11 -15.56
N PRO A 118 7.50 15.78 -15.68
CA PRO A 118 8.00 14.85 -16.70
C PRO A 118 7.24 13.52 -16.71
N SER A 119 7.20 12.83 -17.86
CA SER A 119 6.38 11.62 -18.04
C SER A 119 6.80 10.45 -17.16
N ASP A 120 8.08 10.30 -16.84
CA ASP A 120 8.60 9.34 -15.86
C ASP A 120 8.07 9.63 -14.45
N GLN A 121 8.14 10.89 -14.00
CA GLN A 121 7.63 11.27 -12.69
C GLN A 121 6.10 11.21 -12.63
N GLY A 122 5.39 11.61 -13.70
CA GLY A 122 3.94 11.52 -13.78
C GLY A 122 3.42 10.08 -13.73
N ARG A 123 4.15 9.14 -14.35
CA ARG A 123 3.86 7.70 -14.22
C ARG A 123 4.06 7.22 -12.79
N ALA A 124 5.10 7.68 -12.11
CA ALA A 124 5.34 7.36 -10.70
C ALA A 124 4.22 7.88 -9.79
N VAL A 125 3.73 9.12 -10.02
CA VAL A 125 2.59 9.68 -9.27
C VAL A 125 1.31 8.88 -9.53
N ALA A 126 1.01 8.54 -10.79
CA ALA A 126 -0.16 7.73 -11.15
C ALA A 126 -0.10 6.34 -10.48
N PHE A 127 1.04 5.66 -10.53
CA PHE A 127 1.23 4.37 -9.88
C PHE A 127 1.08 4.50 -8.36
N SER A 128 1.80 5.45 -7.75
CA SER A 128 1.76 5.67 -6.29
C SER A 128 0.39 6.08 -5.76
N ALA A 129 -0.44 6.75 -6.56
CA ALA A 129 -1.81 7.10 -6.16
C ALA A 129 -2.72 5.86 -6.06
N ALA A 130 -2.45 4.84 -6.86
CA ALA A 130 -3.26 3.62 -6.93
C ALA A 130 -2.83 2.56 -5.91
N THR A 131 -1.54 2.50 -5.56
CA THR A 131 -0.98 1.50 -4.63
C THR A 131 -1.16 1.94 -3.18
N ARG A 132 -1.71 1.08 -2.33
CA ARG A 132 -1.89 1.32 -0.90
C ARG A 132 -1.19 0.23 -0.10
N ASN A 133 -0.53 0.62 0.98
CA ASN A 133 -0.05 -0.37 1.95
C ASN A 133 -1.18 -0.82 2.88
N SER A 134 -2.09 -1.63 2.36
CA SER A 134 -3.27 -2.15 3.04
C SER A 134 -2.93 -3.11 4.17
N LEU A 135 -1.84 -3.87 4.02
CA LEU A 135 -1.38 -4.82 5.02
C LEU A 135 -0.89 -4.16 6.31
N VAL A 136 -0.38 -2.92 6.25
CA VAL A 136 -0.04 -2.16 7.47
C VAL A 136 -1.26 -1.86 8.34
N VAL A 137 -2.47 -1.82 7.75
CA VAL A 137 -3.71 -1.56 8.49
C VAL A 137 -4.27 -2.83 9.13
N LEU A 138 -3.89 -4.02 8.66
CA LEU A 138 -4.44 -5.28 9.17
C LEU A 138 -4.17 -5.51 10.67
N PRO A 139 -2.93 -5.35 11.20
CA PRO A 139 -2.68 -5.49 12.63
C PRO A 139 -3.48 -4.49 13.48
N LEU A 140 -3.71 -3.28 12.96
CA LEU A 140 -4.54 -2.27 13.62
C LEU A 140 -6.00 -2.68 13.63
N GLY A 141 -6.52 -3.20 12.52
CA GLY A 141 -7.88 -3.71 12.41
C GLY A 141 -8.16 -4.89 13.35
N LEU A 142 -7.19 -5.81 13.50
CA LEU A 142 -7.28 -6.94 14.42
C LEU A 142 -7.24 -6.53 15.90
N ALA A 143 -6.69 -5.35 16.22
CA ALA A 143 -6.68 -4.82 17.58
C ALA A 143 -8.04 -4.24 18.01
N ILE A 144 -8.99 -4.07 17.08
CA ILE A 144 -10.33 -3.53 17.37
C ILE A 144 -11.27 -4.68 17.80
N PRO A 145 -11.88 -4.62 18.99
CA PRO A 145 -12.86 -5.63 19.42
C PRO A 145 -14.03 -5.74 18.45
N GLY A 146 -14.39 -6.97 18.06
CA GLY A 146 -15.51 -7.23 17.14
C GLY A 146 -15.21 -7.02 15.64
N ALA A 147 -13.97 -6.70 15.26
CA ALA A 147 -13.59 -6.47 13.88
C ALA A 147 -13.48 -7.75 13.02
N VAL A 148 -13.31 -8.90 13.65
CA VAL A 148 -13.25 -10.22 12.99
C VAL A 148 -14.68 -10.76 12.79
N PRO A 149 -15.04 -11.31 11.62
CA PRO A 149 -14.18 -11.62 10.46
C PRO A 149 -14.11 -10.53 9.37
N TRP A 150 -14.87 -9.45 9.50
CA TRP A 150 -15.12 -8.49 8.41
C TRP A 150 -13.89 -7.67 8.00
N VAL A 151 -13.17 -7.10 8.95
CA VAL A 151 -12.02 -6.21 8.66
C VAL A 151 -10.89 -6.96 7.94
N PRO A 152 -10.47 -8.16 8.38
CA PRO A 152 -9.50 -8.96 7.63
C PRO A 152 -9.97 -9.31 6.21
N ALA A 153 -11.23 -9.72 6.03
CA ALA A 153 -11.76 -10.10 4.72
C ALA A 153 -11.75 -8.91 3.74
N VAL A 154 -12.12 -7.72 4.21
CA VAL A 154 -12.13 -6.49 3.43
C VAL A 154 -10.71 -6.06 3.03
N ILE A 155 -9.76 -6.08 3.96
CA ILE A 155 -8.35 -5.73 3.70
C ILE A 155 -7.70 -6.72 2.73
N VAL A 156 -7.95 -8.02 2.87
CA VAL A 156 -7.43 -9.04 1.96
C VAL A 156 -8.02 -8.87 0.56
N THR A 157 -9.32 -8.64 0.46
CA THR A 157 -10.00 -8.38 -0.82
C THR A 157 -9.38 -7.18 -1.53
N GLN A 158 -9.18 -6.07 -0.81
CA GLN A 158 -8.53 -4.89 -1.37
C GLN A 158 -7.11 -5.21 -1.86
N THR A 159 -6.33 -5.94 -1.06
CA THR A 159 -4.94 -6.30 -1.41
C THR A 159 -4.89 -7.16 -2.67
N LEU A 160 -5.81 -8.12 -2.83
CA LEU A 160 -5.90 -8.94 -4.04
C LEU A 160 -6.31 -8.13 -5.28
N VAL A 161 -7.31 -7.26 -5.15
CA VAL A 161 -7.73 -6.36 -6.24
C VAL A 161 -6.58 -5.45 -6.65
N GLU A 162 -5.85 -4.91 -5.69
CA GLU A 162 -4.69 -4.04 -5.92
C GLU A 162 -3.58 -4.79 -6.67
N LEU A 163 -3.16 -5.97 -6.20
CA LEU A 163 -2.12 -6.76 -6.85
C LEU A 163 -2.48 -7.14 -8.30
N VAL A 164 -3.73 -7.52 -8.55
CA VAL A 164 -4.19 -7.80 -9.92
C VAL A 164 -4.15 -6.54 -10.77
N SER A 165 -4.55 -5.40 -10.20
CA SER A 165 -4.54 -4.12 -10.91
C SER A 165 -3.12 -3.65 -11.21
N GLU A 166 -2.15 -3.87 -10.31
CA GLU A 166 -0.74 -3.58 -10.54
C GLU A 166 -0.17 -4.37 -11.72
N LEU A 167 -0.55 -5.64 -11.90
CA LEU A 167 -0.15 -6.42 -13.08
C LEU A 167 -0.66 -5.79 -14.38
N VAL A 168 -1.82 -5.14 -14.35
CA VAL A 168 -2.35 -4.37 -15.47
C VAL A 168 -1.60 -3.05 -15.63
N TYR A 169 -1.34 -2.33 -14.53
CA TYR A 169 -0.65 -1.04 -14.55
C TYR A 169 0.76 -1.14 -15.12
N VAL A 170 1.51 -2.19 -14.78
CA VAL A 170 2.86 -2.43 -15.34
C VAL A 170 2.83 -2.48 -16.87
N LYS A 171 1.72 -2.92 -17.49
CA LYS A 171 1.56 -2.96 -18.95
C LYS A 171 0.99 -1.66 -19.54
N VAL A 172 0.12 -0.97 -18.80
CA VAL A 172 -0.63 0.20 -19.29
C VAL A 172 0.10 1.51 -19.03
N VAL A 173 0.62 1.72 -17.81
CA VAL A 173 1.25 2.98 -17.37
C VAL A 173 2.45 3.40 -18.23
N PRO A 174 3.32 2.49 -18.74
CA PRO A 174 4.40 2.89 -19.63
C PRO A 174 3.95 3.60 -20.92
N ARG A 175 2.70 3.42 -21.36
CA ARG A 175 2.11 4.04 -22.56
C ARG A 175 1.63 5.47 -22.32
N LEU A 176 1.57 5.93 -21.08
CA LEU A 176 1.18 7.29 -20.72
C LEU A 176 2.31 8.26 -21.06
N GLY A 177 2.02 9.28 -21.87
CA GLY A 177 2.99 10.30 -22.26
C GLY A 177 3.98 9.86 -23.36
N SER A 178 3.79 8.69 -23.98
CA SER A 178 4.57 8.23 -25.13
C SER A 178 4.15 8.97 -26.42
N ARG A 179 4.38 10.29 -26.50
CA ARG A 179 4.45 10.96 -27.81
C ARG A 179 5.84 10.70 -28.38
N THR A 180 5.85 9.87 -29.41
CA THR A 180 6.95 9.52 -30.30
C THR A 180 7.88 10.72 -30.54
N VAL A 181 9.14 10.61 -30.12
CA VAL A 181 10.19 11.46 -30.67
C VAL A 181 10.38 11.00 -32.11
N ARG A 182 9.69 11.64 -33.06
CA ARG A 182 10.09 11.58 -34.47
C ARG A 182 11.44 12.29 -34.56
N GLN A 183 12.51 11.53 -34.73
CA GLN A 183 13.78 12.11 -35.16
C GLN A 183 13.59 12.65 -36.59
N PRO A 184 13.94 13.92 -36.87
CA PRO A 184 14.00 14.40 -38.24
C PRO A 184 15.20 13.77 -38.95
N SER A 185 14.92 13.19 -40.12
CA SER A 185 15.90 12.66 -41.09
C SER A 185 16.70 13.78 -41.75
#